data_AF-W1XXC6-F1
#
_entry.id   AF-W1XXC6-F1
#
_cell.length_a   1.000
_cell.length_b   1.000
_cell.length_c   1.000
_cell.angle_alpha   90.00
_cell.angle_beta   90.00
_cell.angle_gamma   90.00
#
_symmetry.space_group_name_H-M   'P 1'
#
loop_
_entity.id
_entity.type
_entity.pdbx_description
1 polymer ?
#
loop_
_entity_poly.entity_id
_entity_poly.type
_entity_poly.pdbx_seq_one_letter_code
_entity_poly.pdbx_strand_id
1 'polypeptide(L)'
;AWNFDDTEKEPTVLPAAFPNLLVNGSTGISAGYATDIPPHNLAEVIDATVYMIDHPTAKVDKLMEFLPGPDFPTGAIIQGRDEIKKAYETGKGRVVVRSKTEIEKLKGGKEQI
;
A
#
# COMPACT_ATOMS: atom_id res chain seq x y z
N ALA A 1 -2.48 26.70 -10.56
CA ALA A 1 -1.68 27.06 -11.74
C ALA A 1 -2.64 27.43 -12.86
N TRP A 2 -2.17 28.14 -13.88
CA TRP A 2 -2.91 28.19 -15.15
C TRP A 2 -2.76 26.84 -15.85
N ASN A 3 -3.78 26.47 -16.64
CA ASN A 3 -3.74 25.30 -17.50
C ASN A 3 -2.83 25.54 -18.72
N PHE A 4 -2.66 24.53 -19.58
CA PHE A 4 -1.66 24.53 -20.66
C PHE A 4 -1.83 25.64 -21.73
N ASP A 5 -3.00 26.27 -21.82
CA ASP A 5 -3.33 27.33 -22.78
C ASP A 5 -3.66 28.68 -22.12
N ASP A 6 -3.36 28.82 -20.81
CA ASP A 6 -3.57 30.04 -20.00
C ASP A 6 -5.03 30.54 -19.93
N THR A 7 -6.02 29.67 -20.17
CA THR A 7 -7.45 30.04 -20.16
C THR A 7 -8.16 29.80 -18.83
N GLU A 8 -7.77 28.76 -18.10
CA GLU A 8 -8.41 28.35 -16.84
C GLU A 8 -7.40 28.09 -15.73
N LYS A 9 -7.87 28.19 -14.47
CA LYS A 9 -7.05 27.87 -13.30
C LYS A 9 -7.34 26.44 -12.84
N GLU A 10 -6.29 25.66 -12.69
CA GLU A 10 -6.32 24.31 -12.14
C GLU A 10 -5.54 24.20 -10.82
N PRO A 11 -6.00 23.36 -9.87
CA PRO A 11 -5.25 23.10 -8.65
C PRO A 11 -4.00 22.26 -8.97
N THR A 12 -2.85 22.62 -8.39
CA THR A 12 -1.62 21.82 -8.52
C THR A 12 -1.61 20.60 -7.60
N VAL A 13 -2.44 20.62 -6.56
CA VAL A 13 -2.66 19.54 -5.61
C VAL A 13 -4.06 19.71 -5.01
N LEU A 14 -4.70 18.58 -4.65
CA LEU A 14 -5.98 18.59 -3.95
C LEU A 14 -5.78 18.61 -2.43
N PRO A 15 -6.75 19.09 -1.63
CA PRO A 15 -6.63 19.11 -0.17
C PRO A 15 -6.41 17.74 0.50
N ALA A 16 -6.68 16.62 -0.19
CA ALA A 16 -6.41 15.25 0.25
C ALA A 16 -6.87 14.96 1.69
N ALA A 17 -8.19 14.98 1.92
CA ALA A 17 -8.79 14.75 3.25
C ALA A 17 -8.48 13.37 3.88
N PHE A 18 -7.91 12.45 3.10
CA PHE A 18 -7.35 11.19 3.57
C PHE A 18 -6.03 10.91 2.83
N PRO A 19 -5.13 10.09 3.40
CA PRO A 19 -3.79 9.82 2.86
C PRO A 19 -3.81 8.93 1.59
N ASN A 20 -4.28 9.49 0.48
CA ASN A 20 -4.55 8.78 -0.78
C ASN A 20 -3.36 8.03 -1.36
N LEU A 21 -2.13 8.57 -1.22
CA LEU A 21 -0.93 7.97 -1.80
C LEU A 21 -0.69 6.53 -1.32
N LEU A 22 -0.87 6.27 -0.03
CA LEU A 22 -0.71 4.93 0.54
C LEU A 22 -1.96 4.08 0.35
N VAL A 23 -3.14 4.69 0.49
CA VAL A 23 -4.43 3.98 0.40
C VAL A 23 -4.63 3.37 -0.99
N ASN A 24 -4.46 4.16 -2.05
CA ASN A 24 -4.66 3.68 -3.42
C ASN A 24 -3.36 3.19 -4.07
N GLY A 25 -2.20 3.54 -3.50
CA GLY A 25 -0.91 3.26 -4.12
C GLY A 25 -0.66 4.10 -5.37
N SER A 26 0.42 3.78 -6.08
CA SER A 26 0.80 4.41 -7.35
C SER A 26 1.85 3.58 -8.06
N THR A 27 1.62 3.26 -9.32
CA THR A 27 2.60 2.62 -10.21
C THR A 27 2.89 3.56 -11.38
N GLY A 28 4.16 3.74 -11.72
CA GLY A 28 4.55 4.65 -12.80
C GLY A 28 5.99 4.49 -13.23
N ILE A 29 6.24 4.70 -14.53
CA ILE A 29 7.58 4.64 -15.12
C ILE A 29 7.85 6.00 -15.77
N SER A 30 8.99 6.59 -15.45
CA SER A 30 9.47 7.84 -16.02
C SER A 30 10.88 7.65 -16.60
N ALA A 31 11.48 8.72 -17.12
CA ALA A 31 12.85 8.69 -17.62
C ALA A 31 13.85 8.60 -16.44
N GLY A 32 14.44 7.42 -16.24
CA GLY A 32 15.45 7.17 -15.22
C GLY A 32 14.93 6.80 -13.83
N TYR A 33 13.60 6.80 -13.63
CA TYR A 33 12.96 6.48 -12.34
C TYR A 33 11.67 5.68 -12.55
N ALA A 34 11.35 4.82 -11.60
CA ALA A 34 10.09 4.11 -11.54
C ALA A 34 9.57 4.12 -10.10
N THR A 35 8.25 4.08 -9.96
CA THR A 35 7.54 3.98 -8.69
C THR A 35 6.59 2.79 -8.74
N ASP A 36 6.51 2.08 -7.63
CA ASP A 36 5.50 1.06 -7.40
C ASP A 36 5.17 1.03 -5.90
N ILE A 37 4.04 1.62 -5.54
CA ILE A 37 3.55 1.75 -4.17
C ILE A 37 2.26 0.93 -4.11
N PRO A 38 2.21 -0.16 -3.30
CA PRO A 38 1.00 -0.96 -3.19
C PRO A 38 -0.08 -0.24 -2.36
N PRO A 39 -1.35 -0.59 -2.55
CA PRO A 39 -2.46 -0.05 -1.76
C PRO A 39 -2.40 -0.55 -0.31
N HIS A 40 -3.02 0.21 0.60
CA HIS A 40 -3.09 -0.05 2.03
C HIS A 40 -4.50 0.20 2.55
N ASN A 41 -4.81 -0.42 3.68
CA ASN A 41 -6.11 -0.25 4.29
C ASN A 41 -6.30 1.19 4.80
N LEU A 42 -7.46 1.80 4.49
CA LEU A 42 -7.75 3.19 4.86
C LEU A 42 -7.68 3.43 6.37
N ALA A 43 -8.26 2.54 7.17
CA ALA A 43 -8.28 2.69 8.62
C ALA A 43 -6.88 2.59 9.21
N GLU A 44 -6.10 1.59 8.79
CA GLU A 44 -4.72 1.37 9.25
C GLU A 44 -3.80 2.57 8.93
N VAL A 45 -3.92 3.16 7.74
CA VAL A 45 -3.12 4.34 7.38
C VAL A 45 -3.55 5.56 8.21
N ILE A 46 -4.85 5.73 8.47
CA ILE A 46 -5.33 6.82 9.34
C ILE A 46 -4.81 6.63 10.77
N ASP A 47 -4.90 5.42 11.33
CA ASP A 47 -4.43 5.13 12.68
C ASP A 47 -2.93 5.40 12.83
N ALA A 48 -2.11 4.97 11.86
CA ALA A 48 -0.68 5.27 11.83
C ALA A 48 -0.42 6.79 11.70
N THR A 49 -1.23 7.51 10.91
CA THR A 49 -1.12 8.96 10.74
C THR A 49 -1.44 9.69 12.04
N VAL A 50 -2.55 9.34 12.69
CA VAL A 50 -2.97 9.92 13.98
C VAL A 50 -1.91 9.66 15.04
N TYR A 51 -1.38 8.44 15.12
CA TYR A 51 -0.29 8.12 16.04
C TYR A 51 0.95 8.99 15.80
N MET A 52 1.32 9.22 14.54
CA MET A 52 2.48 10.03 14.17
C MET A 52 2.27 11.53 14.43
N ILE A 53 1.03 12.03 14.39
CA ILE A 53 0.71 13.41 14.79
C ILE A 53 1.06 13.64 16.25
N ASP A 54 0.68 12.71 17.13
CA ASP A 54 0.97 12.80 18.57
C ASP A 54 2.42 12.43 18.91
N HIS A 55 3.07 11.61 18.06
CA HIS A 55 4.44 11.13 18.23
C HIS A 55 5.29 11.40 16.99
N PRO A 56 5.75 12.65 16.75
CA PRO A 56 6.45 13.02 15.52
C PRO A 56 7.76 12.25 15.27
N THR A 57 8.35 11.65 16.31
CA THR A 57 9.58 10.84 16.23
C THR A 57 9.30 9.33 16.29
N ALA A 58 8.07 8.90 15.98
CA ALA A 58 7.71 7.48 15.93
C ALA A 58 8.65 6.73 14.97
N LYS A 59 9.11 5.56 15.41
CA LYS A 59 9.91 4.65 14.57
C LYS A 59 9.00 3.79 13.72
N VAL A 60 9.51 3.31 12.58
CA VAL A 60 8.78 2.40 11.67
C VAL A 60 8.23 1.18 12.41
N ASP A 61 9.02 0.57 13.30
CA ASP A 61 8.57 -0.56 14.13
C ASP A 61 7.26 -0.28 14.88
N LYS A 62 7.10 0.94 15.38
CA LYS A 62 5.90 1.35 16.12
C LYS A 62 4.74 1.66 15.18
N LEU A 63 5.02 2.29 14.04
CA LEU A 63 4.00 2.55 13.01
C LEU A 63 3.44 1.25 12.42
N MET A 64 4.27 0.20 12.31
CA MET A 64 3.86 -1.12 11.83
C MET A 64 2.92 -1.89 12.78
N GLU A 65 2.73 -1.42 14.01
CA GLU A 65 1.65 -1.94 14.88
C GLU A 65 0.26 -1.47 14.40
N PHE A 66 0.20 -0.31 13.72
CA PHE A 66 -1.02 0.27 13.16
C PHE A 66 -1.15 0.02 11.65
N LEU A 67 -0.03 0.01 10.92
CA LEU A 67 0.05 -0.24 9.49
C LEU A 67 0.92 -1.48 9.21
N PRO A 68 0.36 -2.69 9.39
CA PRO A 68 1.13 -3.94 9.35
C PRO A 68 1.67 -4.30 7.96
N GLY A 69 1.04 -3.82 6.89
CA GLY A 69 1.44 -4.13 5.52
C GLY A 69 0.46 -3.60 4.48
N PRO A 70 0.69 -3.92 3.19
CA PRO A 70 -0.23 -3.61 2.11
C PRO A 70 -1.57 -4.35 2.26
N ASP A 71 -2.63 -3.77 1.70
CA ASP A 71 -3.97 -4.36 1.61
C ASP A 71 -4.43 -4.31 0.15
N PHE A 72 -4.29 -5.44 -0.55
CA PHE A 72 -4.66 -5.50 -1.96
C PHE A 72 -6.18 -5.63 -2.11
N PRO A 73 -6.82 -4.87 -3.02
CA PRO A 73 -8.26 -4.99 -3.25
C PRO A 73 -8.67 -6.39 -3.78
N THR A 74 -7.70 -7.16 -4.28
CA THR A 74 -7.86 -8.56 -4.71
C THR A 74 -7.77 -9.57 -3.56
N GLY A 75 -7.44 -9.13 -2.35
CA GLY A 75 -7.16 -9.98 -1.20
C GLY A 75 -5.82 -10.72 -1.34
N ALA A 76 -5.87 -12.06 -1.32
CA ALA A 76 -4.71 -12.95 -1.30
C ALA A 76 -3.93 -12.97 0.03
N ILE A 77 -2.78 -13.66 0.04
CA ILE A 77 -1.93 -13.85 1.22
C ILE A 77 -0.59 -13.19 0.96
N ILE A 78 -0.25 -12.22 1.80
CA ILE A 78 1.05 -11.55 1.79
C ILE A 78 2.03 -12.34 2.67
N GLN A 79 3.23 -12.58 2.16
CA GLN A 79 4.31 -13.27 2.88
C GLN A 79 5.57 -12.40 2.94
N GLY A 80 6.22 -12.39 4.11
CA GLY A 80 7.52 -11.74 4.32
C GLY A 80 7.44 -10.40 5.07
N ARG A 81 7.17 -10.45 6.38
CA ARG A 81 7.11 -9.27 7.25
C ARG A 81 8.41 -8.46 7.26
N ASP A 82 9.56 -9.13 7.18
CA ASP A 82 10.87 -8.47 7.18
C ASP A 82 11.09 -7.59 5.93
N GLU A 83 10.63 -8.06 4.76
CA GLU A 83 10.73 -7.28 3.53
C GLU A 83 9.72 -6.13 3.49
N ILE A 84 8.55 -6.27 4.14
CA ILE A 84 7.61 -5.15 4.36
C ILE A 84 8.27 -4.08 5.23
N LYS A 85 8.87 -4.46 6.36
CA LYS A 85 9.59 -3.53 7.23
C LYS A 85 10.70 -2.79 6.46
N LYS A 86 11.51 -3.53 5.71
CA LYS A 86 12.58 -2.96 4.87
C LYS A 86 12.02 -2.01 3.81
N ALA A 87 10.88 -2.32 3.20
CA ALA A 87 10.20 -1.43 2.26
C ALA A 87 9.77 -0.13 2.93
N TYR A 88 9.21 -0.18 4.15
CA TYR A 88 8.83 1.03 4.89
C TYR A 88 10.02 1.87 5.36
N GLU A 89 11.15 1.24 5.70
CA GLU A 89 12.36 1.96 6.12
C GLU A 89 13.13 2.59 4.95
N THR A 90 13.15 1.94 3.78
CA THR A 90 14.05 2.31 2.67
C THR A 90 13.34 2.76 1.40
N GLY A 91 12.01 2.57 1.32
CA GLY A 91 11.22 2.73 0.10
C GLY A 91 11.42 1.60 -0.92
N LYS A 92 12.17 0.53 -0.58
CA LYS A 92 12.42 -0.62 -1.46
C LYS A 92 12.34 -1.94 -0.70
N GLY A 93 11.55 -2.87 -1.19
CA GLY A 93 11.47 -4.22 -0.66
C GLY A 93 10.74 -5.15 -1.60
N ARG A 94 10.82 -6.46 -1.35
CA ARG A 94 10.15 -7.48 -2.15
C ARG A 94 9.08 -8.16 -1.34
N VAL A 95 7.83 -7.99 -1.75
CA VAL A 95 6.68 -8.67 -1.14
C VAL A 95 6.28 -9.87 -2.00
N VAL A 96 5.98 -11.01 -1.36
CA VAL A 96 5.42 -12.19 -2.05
C VAL A 96 3.92 -12.21 -1.82
N VAL A 97 3.15 -12.25 -2.91
CA VAL A 97 1.69 -12.37 -2.88
C VAL A 97 1.30 -13.75 -3.39
N ARG A 98 0.53 -14.50 -2.60
CA ARG A 98 0.09 -15.86 -2.91
C ARG A 98 -1.42 -15.95 -2.92
N SER A 99 -2.00 -16.57 -3.95
CA SER A 99 -3.44 -16.84 -4.01
C SER A 99 -3.93 -17.62 -2.79
N LYS A 100 -5.11 -17.27 -2.31
CA LYS A 100 -5.84 -18.11 -1.35
C LYS A 100 -6.46 -19.27 -2.12
N THR A 101 -6.09 -20.50 -1.76
CA THR A 101 -6.55 -21.73 -2.39
C THR A 101 -7.18 -22.64 -1.33
N GLU A 102 -8.16 -23.44 -1.73
CA GLU A 102 -8.78 -24.46 -0.88
C GLU A 102 -8.58 -25.83 -1.55
N ILE A 103 -8.53 -26.91 -0.78
CA ILE A 103 -8.44 -28.27 -1.33
C ILE A 103 -9.77 -28.96 -1.10
N GLU A 104 -10.52 -29.18 -2.17
CA GLU A 104 -11.81 -29.85 -2.13
C GLU A 104 -11.66 -31.34 -2.41
N LYS A 105 -12.22 -32.18 -1.54
CA LYS A 105 -12.24 -33.63 -1.70
C LYS A 105 -13.41 -34.05 -2.59
N LEU A 106 -13.11 -34.65 -3.73
CA LEU A 106 -14.08 -35.18 -4.67
C LEU A 106 -14.37 -36.66 -4.44
N LYS A 107 -15.45 -37.14 -5.04
CA LYS A 107 -15.79 -38.58 -5.03
C LYS A 107 -14.71 -39.40 -5.74
N GLY A 108 -14.52 -40.62 -5.24
CA GLY A 108 -13.53 -41.56 -5.81
C GLY A 108 -12.08 -41.24 -5.47
N GLY A 109 -11.83 -40.53 -4.35
CA GLY A 109 -10.48 -40.23 -3.87
C GLY A 109 -9.72 -39.19 -4.69
N LYS A 110 -10.43 -38.41 -5.51
CA LYS A 110 -9.86 -37.29 -6.28
C LYS A 110 -9.85 -36.02 -5.42
N GLU A 111 -8.90 -35.13 -5.69
CA GLU A 111 -8.82 -33.80 -5.05
C GLU A 111 -8.78 -32.72 -6.12
N GLN A 112 -9.28 -31.54 -5.78
CA GLN A 112 -9.27 -30.35 -6.61
C GLN A 112 -8.79 -29.14 -5.79
N ILE A 113 -8.03 -28.25 -6.44
CA ILE A 113 -7.62 -26.94 -5.91
C ILE A 113 -8.52 -25.87 -6.53
#